data_AF-A0AAQ4EYU7-F1
#
_entry.id   AF-A0AAQ4EYU7-F1
#
_cell.length_a   1.000
_cell.length_b   1.000
_cell.length_c   1.000
_cell.angle_alpha   90.00
_cell.angle_beta   90.00
_cell.angle_gamma   90.00
#
_symmetry.space_group_name_H-M   'P 1'
#
loop_
_entity.id
_entity.type
_entity.pdbx_description
1 polymer ?
#
loop_
_entity_poly.entity_id
_entity_poly.type
_entity_poly.pdbx_seq_one_letter_code
_entity_poly.pdbx_strand_id
1 'polypeptide(L)'
;MVCGKLAFCLLLCGLVAAVPTSNGRRDPADSVKLYEAFPSSVALFTSSNHTSFKCLSSSRTAFDPKAKTATYVWHFKGHSGHK
;
A
#
# COMPACT_ATOMS: atom_id res chain seq x y z
N MET A 1 6.61 32.01 -40.81
CA MET A 1 7.16 30.86 -40.04
C MET A 1 6.80 31.03 -38.56
N VAL A 2 5.51 30.92 -38.21
CA VAL A 2 5.00 31.18 -36.83
C VAL A 2 4.07 30.06 -36.34
N CYS A 3 3.46 29.30 -37.27
CA CYS A 3 2.51 28.23 -36.98
C CYS A 3 3.14 26.98 -36.33
N GLY A 4 4.41 26.65 -36.65
CA GLY A 4 5.08 25.46 -36.10
C GLY A 4 5.47 25.57 -34.62
N LYS A 5 5.72 26.80 -34.13
CA LYS A 5 6.05 27.05 -32.71
C LYS A 5 4.85 26.91 -31.78
N LEU A 6 3.65 27.29 -32.27
CA LEU A 6 2.39 27.15 -31.52
C LEU A 6 1.98 25.69 -31.35
N ALA A 7 2.13 24.87 -32.39
CA ALA A 7 1.82 23.45 -32.34
C ALA A 7 2.70 22.69 -31.33
N PHE A 8 3.99 23.04 -31.26
CA PHE A 8 4.93 22.43 -30.32
C PHE A 8 4.62 22.79 -28.85
N CYS A 9 4.22 24.04 -28.58
CA CYS A 9 3.79 24.45 -27.25
C CYS A 9 2.51 23.74 -26.77
N LEU A 10 1.52 23.59 -27.65
CA LEU A 10 0.26 22.93 -27.31
C LEU A 10 0.45 21.43 -27.00
N LEU A 11 1.34 20.75 -27.74
CA LEU A 11 1.72 19.36 -27.48
C LEU A 11 2.44 19.18 -26.12
N LEU A 12 3.32 20.12 -25.74
CA LEU A 12 4.03 20.08 -24.46
C LEU A 12 3.11 20.36 -23.26
N CYS A 13 2.13 21.27 -23.39
CA CYS A 13 1.18 21.56 -22.32
C CYS A 13 0.23 20.39 -22.03
N GLY A 14 -0.14 19.59 -23.04
CA GLY A 14 -1.00 18.41 -22.84
C GLY A 14 -0.36 17.31 -21.99
N LEU A 15 0.96 17.14 -22.08
CA LEU A 15 1.71 16.14 -21.30
C LEU A 15 1.85 16.50 -19.81
N VAL A 16 1.92 17.80 -19.47
CA VAL A 16 2.04 18.26 -18.07
C VAL A 16 0.71 18.18 -17.32
N ALA A 17 -0.42 18.35 -18.01
CA ALA A 17 -1.75 18.26 -17.40
C ALA A 17 -2.21 16.81 -17.11
N ALA A 18 -1.55 15.81 -17.70
CA ALA A 18 -1.88 14.40 -17.52
C ALA A 18 -1.18 13.75 -16.31
N VAL A 19 -0.47 14.52 -15.48
CA VAL A 19 0.08 13.98 -14.22
C VAL A 19 -1.10 13.86 -13.25
N PRO A 20 -1.58 12.64 -12.92
CA PRO A 20 -2.64 12.49 -11.95
C PRO A 20 -2.15 13.09 -10.64
N THR A 21 -2.88 14.09 -10.12
CA THR A 21 -2.61 14.66 -8.81
C THR A 21 -2.93 13.58 -7.77
N SER A 22 -1.96 12.75 -7.44
CA SER A 22 -2.13 11.63 -6.49
C SER A 22 -2.30 12.08 -5.03
N ASN A 23 -2.32 13.39 -4.80
CA ASN A 23 -2.38 14.05 -3.49
C ASN A 23 -3.79 14.55 -3.14
N GLY A 24 -4.82 13.87 -3.65
CA GLY A 24 -6.18 14.05 -3.12
C GLY A 24 -6.21 13.66 -1.64
N ARG A 25 -7.03 14.37 -0.85
CA ARG A 25 -7.27 14.02 0.56
C ARG A 25 -7.77 12.57 0.61
N ARG A 26 -7.00 11.69 1.26
CA ARG A 26 -7.41 10.30 1.46
C ARG A 26 -8.42 10.24 2.60
N ASP A 27 -9.52 9.55 2.37
CA ASP A 27 -10.43 9.23 3.46
C ASP A 27 -9.74 8.28 4.45
N PRO A 28 -10.12 8.32 5.73
CA PRO A 28 -9.64 7.37 6.72
C PRO A 28 -9.90 5.93 6.26
N ALA A 29 -8.92 5.05 6.45
CA ALA A 29 -9.09 3.64 6.13
C ALA A 29 -10.10 2.98 7.08
N ASP A 30 -11.03 2.20 6.51
CA ASP A 30 -11.94 1.34 7.28
C ASP A 30 -11.21 0.06 7.67
N SER A 31 -10.87 -0.07 8.95
CA SER A 31 -10.12 -1.21 9.47
C SER A 31 -10.89 -2.52 9.36
N VAL A 32 -12.23 -2.52 9.46
CA VAL A 32 -13.03 -3.74 9.37
C VAL A 32 -12.98 -4.27 7.93
N LYS A 33 -13.18 -3.39 6.94
CA LYS A 33 -13.03 -3.75 5.51
C LYS A 33 -11.61 -4.18 5.17
N LEU A 34 -10.60 -3.54 5.76
CA LEU A 34 -9.21 -3.92 5.59
C LEU A 34 -8.98 -5.35 6.08
N TYR A 35 -9.37 -5.67 7.31
CA TYR A 35 -9.18 -7.02 7.82
C TYR A 35 -10.00 -8.03 7.00
N GLU A 36 -11.25 -7.73 6.67
CA GLU A 36 -12.10 -8.57 5.80
C GLU A 36 -11.40 -8.96 4.50
N ALA A 37 -10.84 -7.97 3.78
CA ALA A 37 -10.21 -8.16 2.48
C ALA A 37 -8.86 -8.89 2.52
N PHE A 38 -8.10 -8.78 3.61
CA PHE A 38 -6.73 -9.29 3.70
C PHE A 38 -6.58 -10.39 4.76
N PRO A 39 -6.94 -11.66 4.45
CA PRO A 39 -6.73 -12.78 5.36
C PRO A 39 -5.26 -13.12 5.58
N SER A 40 -4.36 -12.67 4.69
CA SER A 40 -2.91 -12.80 4.84
C SER A 40 -2.23 -11.48 4.51
N SER A 41 -1.14 -11.17 5.21
CA SER A 41 -0.37 -9.95 4.97
C SER A 41 1.12 -10.16 5.19
N VAL A 42 1.93 -9.31 4.56
CA VAL A 42 3.39 -9.29 4.69
C VAL A 42 3.82 -7.85 4.96
N ALA A 43 4.70 -7.65 5.93
CA ALA A 43 5.29 -6.35 6.22
C ALA A 43 6.27 -5.95 5.11
N LEU A 44 5.97 -4.85 4.41
CA LEU A 44 6.83 -4.27 3.37
C LEU A 44 7.75 -3.18 3.92
N PHE A 45 7.27 -2.41 4.88
CA PHE A 45 7.99 -1.29 5.48
C PHE A 45 7.72 -1.23 6.99
N THR A 46 8.76 -0.88 7.73
CA THR A 46 8.71 -0.64 9.18
C THR A 46 9.41 0.68 9.48
N SER A 47 8.90 1.42 10.46
CA SER A 47 9.54 2.66 10.90
C SER A 47 10.90 2.44 11.57
N SER A 48 11.19 1.20 11.98
CA SER A 48 12.48 0.79 12.54
C SER A 48 13.17 -0.25 11.64
N ASN A 49 14.51 -0.27 11.65
CA ASN A 49 15.30 -1.25 10.89
C ASN A 49 15.62 -2.51 11.72
N HIS A 50 14.69 -2.93 12.59
CA HIS A 50 14.89 -4.15 13.36
C HIS A 50 14.78 -5.38 12.46
N THR A 51 15.84 -6.19 12.45
CA THR A 51 15.97 -7.36 11.57
C THR A 51 14.91 -8.44 11.85
N SER A 52 14.35 -8.47 13.06
CA SER A 52 13.27 -9.38 13.48
C SER A 52 11.98 -9.22 12.67
N PHE A 53 11.74 -8.04 12.09
CA PHE A 53 10.54 -7.78 11.28
C PHE A 53 10.76 -8.00 9.78
N LYS A 54 11.99 -8.36 9.37
CA LYS A 54 12.25 -8.69 7.96
C LYS A 54 11.45 -9.93 7.57
N CYS A 55 10.67 -9.80 6.50
CA CYS A 55 9.76 -10.85 6.00
C CYS A 55 8.68 -11.26 7.01
N LEU A 56 8.34 -10.42 7.99
CA LEU A 56 7.21 -10.68 8.89
C LEU A 56 5.94 -10.88 8.06
N SER A 57 5.28 -12.02 8.24
CA SER A 57 3.99 -12.30 7.64
C SER A 57 2.97 -12.66 8.70
N SER A 58 1.69 -12.59 8.33
CA SER A 58 0.61 -13.03 9.18
C SER A 58 -0.49 -13.71 8.38
N SER A 59 -1.19 -14.62 9.05
CA SER A 59 -2.37 -15.31 8.53
C SER A 59 -3.49 -15.22 9.55
N ARG A 60 -4.67 -14.82 9.10
CA ARG A 60 -5.88 -14.70 9.93
C ARG A 60 -6.49 -16.07 10.16
N THR A 61 -6.81 -16.38 11.41
CA THR A 61 -7.45 -17.64 11.80
C THR A 61 -8.91 -17.47 12.22
N ALA A 62 -9.30 -16.27 12.64
CA ALA A 62 -10.69 -15.95 12.97
C ALA A 62 -11.01 -14.48 12.63
N PHE A 63 -12.26 -14.21 12.27
CA PHE A 63 -12.76 -12.87 12.02
C PHE A 63 -14.25 -12.76 12.39
N ASP A 64 -14.60 -11.78 13.21
CA ASP A 64 -15.98 -11.40 13.47
C ASP A 64 -16.15 -9.90 13.16
N PRO A 65 -16.79 -9.55 12.03
CA PRO A 65 -16.99 -8.14 11.64
C PRO A 65 -18.00 -7.42 12.54
N LYS A 66 -18.91 -8.14 13.23
CA LYS A 66 -19.89 -7.54 14.15
C LYS A 66 -19.23 -7.20 15.48
N ALA A 67 -18.46 -8.13 16.04
CA ALA A 67 -17.65 -7.88 17.23
C ALA A 67 -16.40 -7.02 16.95
N LYS A 68 -16.07 -6.79 15.66
CA LYS A 68 -14.87 -6.09 15.19
C LYS A 68 -13.58 -6.71 15.72
N THR A 69 -13.55 -8.05 15.75
CA THR A 69 -12.39 -8.82 16.23
C THR A 69 -11.78 -9.64 15.10
N ALA A 70 -10.47 -9.78 15.13
CA ALA A 70 -9.72 -10.64 14.22
C ALA A 70 -8.56 -11.29 14.96
N THR A 71 -8.35 -12.58 14.74
CA THR A 71 -7.22 -13.33 15.30
C THR A 71 -6.23 -13.63 14.20
N TYR A 72 -4.96 -13.30 14.42
CA TYR A 72 -3.87 -13.55 13.48
C TYR A 72 -2.79 -14.39 14.14
N VAL A 73 -2.23 -15.32 13.36
CA VAL A 73 -0.94 -15.96 13.65
C VAL A 73 0.13 -15.15 12.93
N TRP A 74 1.15 -14.74 13.68
CA TRP A 74 2.28 -13.97 13.17
C TRP A 74 3.49 -14.87 12.99
N HIS A 75 4.11 -14.79 11.81
CA HIS A 75 5.27 -15.58 11.44
C HIS A 75 6.50 -14.67 11.42
N PHE A 76 7.28 -14.73 12.50
CA PHE A 76 8.55 -14.03 12.61
C PHE A 76 9.67 -14.89 12.04
N LYS A 77 10.62 -14.25 11.36
CA LYS A 77 11.83 -14.93 10.93
C LYS A 77 12.68 -15.24 12.16
N GLY A 78 12.94 -16.53 12.43
CA GLY A 78 13.93 -16.94 13.43
C GLY A 78 15.33 -16.45 13.05
N HIS A 79 16.28 -16.44 14.00
CA HIS A 79 17.66 -15.95 13.84
C HIS A 79 18.43 -16.54 12.64
N SER A 80 17.93 -17.65 12.04
CA SER A 80 18.51 -18.36 10.89
C SER A 80 17.64 -18.37 9.62
N GLY A 81 16.46 -17.74 9.60
CA GLY A 81 15.58 -17.78 8.42
C GLY A 81 14.91 -19.12 8.15
N HIS A 82 13.81 -19.08 7.40
CA HIS A 82 13.06 -20.25 6.96
C HIS A 82 13.99 -21.34 6.43
N LYS A 83 13.87 -22.56 6.97
CA LYS A 83 14.19 -23.77 6.23
C LYS A 83 12.97 -24.17 5.41
#